data_AF-A0A6A8QP27-F1
#
_entry.id   AF-A0A6A8QP27-F1
#
_cell.length_a   1.000
_cell.length_b   1.000
_cell.length_c   1.000
_cell.angle_alpha   90.00
_cell.angle_beta   90.00
_cell.angle_gamma   90.00
#
_symmetry.space_group_name_H-M   'P 1'
#
loop_
_entity.id
_entity.type
_entity.pdbx_description
1 polymer ?
#
loop_
_entity_poly.entity_id
_entity_poly.type
_entity_poly.pdbx_seq_one_letter_code
_entity_poly.pdbx_strand_id
1 'polypeptide(L)'
;MTPAAIDQFYARLAATNPEPKSELTYANPFTLLVAVVLSAQATDVGVNKATKDLFPIADTPEKMLALGEGRLKEHIKTIGLFNTKAKNVIALSRLLLDNFGGRVPADRDALQTLPGVGRKTANVVLNVAFGQPTIAVDTHIFRVANRTGLAPGPTPDAVEQGLERVTPDRWKRHAHHWLILHGRYVCKARKPDCAACAVADLCGFSGKTTLSACRAGFSRTVRPSSAPARGGGAGVGITPAGGPARERCRGRRTGPAGPAPPSRPGQGRERYRPRSAPP
;
A
#
# COMPACT_ATOMS: atom_id res chain seq x y z
N MET A 1 3.09 -17.71 -17.06
CA MET A 1 4.26 -17.22 -17.84
C MET A 1 5.23 -18.37 -18.06
N THR A 2 6.07 -18.32 -19.10
CA THR A 2 7.15 -19.32 -19.28
C THR A 2 8.30 -19.03 -18.29
N PRO A 3 9.13 -20.02 -17.91
CA PRO A 3 10.27 -19.78 -17.01
C PRO A 3 11.21 -18.68 -17.48
N ALA A 4 11.50 -18.61 -18.79
CA ALA A 4 12.32 -17.55 -19.38
C ALA A 4 11.68 -16.15 -19.23
N ALA A 5 10.36 -16.05 -19.43
CA ALA A 5 9.65 -14.79 -19.24
C ALA A 5 9.61 -14.37 -17.76
N ILE A 6 9.53 -15.32 -16.83
CA ILE A 6 9.60 -15.05 -15.38
C ILE A 6 10.97 -14.52 -15.00
N ASP A 7 12.03 -15.13 -15.51
CA ASP A 7 13.39 -14.67 -15.25
C ASP A 7 13.61 -13.25 -15.78
N GLN A 8 13.19 -12.99 -17.01
CA GLN A 8 13.26 -11.65 -17.61
C GLN A 8 12.39 -10.63 -16.85
N PHE A 9 11.22 -11.05 -16.33
CA PHE A 9 10.36 -10.21 -15.51
C PHE A 9 11.11 -9.71 -14.28
N TYR A 10 11.76 -10.60 -13.51
CA TYR A 10 12.54 -10.22 -12.34
C TYR A 10 13.78 -9.41 -12.70
N ALA A 11 14.48 -9.77 -13.77
CA ALA A 11 15.65 -9.02 -14.24
C ALA A 11 15.32 -7.54 -14.52
N ARG A 12 14.16 -7.24 -15.13
CA ARG A 12 13.74 -5.86 -15.40
C ARG A 12 13.36 -5.09 -14.12
N LEU A 13 12.73 -5.75 -13.16
CA LEU A 13 12.45 -5.15 -11.86
C LEU A 13 13.74 -4.85 -11.09
N ALA A 14 14.69 -5.78 -11.11
CA ALA A 14 16.02 -5.61 -10.53
C ALA A 14 16.80 -4.46 -11.19
N ALA A 15 16.76 -4.34 -12.53
CA ALA A 15 17.42 -3.25 -13.23
C ALA A 15 16.84 -1.87 -12.85
N THR A 16 15.54 -1.79 -12.56
CA THR A 16 14.87 -0.54 -12.15
C THR A 16 15.16 -0.18 -10.69
N ASN A 17 15.30 -1.19 -9.82
CA ASN A 17 15.56 -1.01 -8.40
C ASN A 17 16.41 -2.18 -7.87
N PRO A 18 17.76 -2.08 -7.93
CA PRO A 18 18.64 -3.21 -7.60
C PRO A 18 18.52 -3.70 -6.16
N GLU A 19 18.33 -2.78 -5.21
CA GLU A 19 18.21 -3.08 -3.78
C GLU A 19 16.86 -2.56 -3.25
N PRO A 20 15.75 -3.27 -3.50
CA PRO A 20 14.45 -2.83 -3.03
C PRO A 20 14.37 -3.03 -1.51
N LYS A 21 13.91 -1.99 -0.80
CA LYS A 21 13.83 -1.95 0.66
C LYS A 21 12.39 -1.76 1.12
N SER A 22 12.10 -2.19 2.35
CA SER A 22 10.84 -1.88 3.02
C SER A 22 10.68 -0.36 3.17
N GLU A 23 9.46 0.13 3.03
CA GLU A 23 9.14 1.55 3.24
C GLU A 23 8.92 1.88 4.73
N LEU A 24 8.89 0.86 5.60
CA LEU A 24 8.83 1.04 7.05
C LEU A 24 10.22 1.40 7.59
N THR A 25 10.28 2.41 8.44
CA THR A 25 11.50 2.79 9.15
C THR A 25 11.68 1.92 10.39
N TYR A 26 12.84 1.30 10.53
CA TYR A 26 13.21 0.47 11.68
C TYR A 26 14.73 0.54 11.91
N ALA A 27 15.18 0.18 13.11
CA ALA A 27 16.61 0.16 13.48
C ALA A 27 17.14 -1.27 13.69
N ASN A 28 16.26 -2.21 14.06
CA ASN A 28 16.60 -3.58 14.43
C ASN A 28 15.40 -4.52 14.20
N PRO A 29 15.55 -5.86 14.33
CA PRO A 29 14.46 -6.80 14.11
C PRO A 29 13.22 -6.58 15.00
N PHE A 30 13.41 -6.12 16.25
CA PHE A 30 12.30 -5.83 17.15
C PHE A 30 11.48 -4.63 16.70
N THR A 31 12.13 -3.51 16.40
CA THR A 31 11.46 -2.30 15.88
C THR A 31 10.78 -2.57 14.54
N LEU A 32 11.36 -3.42 13.68
CA LEU A 32 10.68 -3.89 12.47
C LEU A 32 9.41 -4.67 12.82
N LEU A 33 9.49 -5.66 13.71
CA LEU A 33 8.35 -6.46 14.13
C LEU A 33 7.21 -5.57 14.64
N VAL A 34 7.53 -4.62 15.52
CA VAL A 34 6.56 -3.64 16.03
C VAL A 34 5.98 -2.80 14.89
N ALA A 35 6.80 -2.28 13.99
CA ALA A 35 6.32 -1.49 12.84
C ALA A 35 5.36 -2.28 11.94
N VAL A 36 5.64 -3.56 11.68
CA VAL A 36 4.77 -4.42 10.86
C VAL A 36 3.46 -4.76 11.58
N VAL A 37 3.49 -5.00 12.90
CA VAL A 37 2.26 -5.19 13.70
C VAL A 37 1.40 -3.92 13.68
N LEU A 38 2.04 -2.74 13.76
CA LEU A 38 1.34 -1.45 13.68
C LEU A 38 0.80 -1.13 12.28
N SER A 39 1.40 -1.67 11.22
CA SER A 39 0.99 -1.42 9.84
C SER A 39 -0.30 -2.16 9.43
N ALA A 40 -0.78 -3.11 10.23
CA ALA A 40 -2.06 -3.76 9.99
C ALA A 40 -3.19 -2.73 9.85
N GLN A 41 -3.78 -2.63 8.65
CA GLN A 41 -4.81 -1.63 8.31
C GLN A 41 -4.37 -0.16 8.54
N ALA A 42 -3.09 0.12 8.38
CA ALA A 42 -2.52 1.47 8.41
C ALA A 42 -1.64 1.71 7.19
N THR A 43 -1.29 2.96 6.94
CA THR A 43 -0.32 3.30 5.88
C THR A 43 1.09 3.34 6.46
N ASP A 44 2.09 2.95 5.69
CA ASP A 44 3.49 2.96 6.13
C ASP A 44 3.93 4.38 6.55
N VAL A 45 3.43 5.41 5.85
CA VAL A 45 3.64 6.82 6.23
C VAL A 45 3.07 7.14 7.61
N GLY A 46 1.88 6.62 7.93
CA GLY A 46 1.26 6.81 9.25
C GLY A 46 2.02 6.09 10.35
N VAL A 47 2.50 4.87 10.07
CA VAL A 47 3.33 4.10 11.00
C VAL A 47 4.65 4.81 11.25
N ASN A 48 5.38 5.21 10.21
CA ASN A 48 6.67 5.90 10.32
C ASN A 48 6.57 7.20 11.12
N LYS A 49 5.45 7.94 11.00
CA LYS A 49 5.20 9.14 11.81
C LYS A 49 5.03 8.80 13.29
N ALA A 50 4.28 7.77 13.62
CA ALA A 50 4.05 7.35 15.00
C ALA A 50 5.30 6.73 15.65
N THR A 51 6.09 5.99 14.86
CA THR A 51 7.27 5.28 15.36
C THR A 51 8.51 6.18 15.46
N LYS A 52 8.54 7.31 14.75
CA LYS A 52 9.66 8.27 14.73
C LYS A 52 10.14 8.65 16.14
N ASP A 53 9.22 8.99 17.02
CA ASP A 53 9.55 9.44 18.39
C ASP A 53 9.47 8.28 19.40
N LEU A 54 8.93 7.13 19.01
CA LEU A 54 8.80 5.94 19.86
C LEU A 54 10.09 5.11 19.87
N PHE A 55 10.65 4.79 18.71
CA PHE A 55 11.81 3.89 18.63
C PHE A 55 13.09 4.44 19.26
N PRO A 56 13.39 5.75 19.28
CA PRO A 56 14.54 6.27 20.03
C PRO A 56 14.48 5.98 21.54
N ILE A 57 13.29 5.83 22.11
CA ILE A 57 13.10 5.59 23.55
C ILE A 57 12.73 4.14 23.89
N ALA A 58 12.18 3.38 22.92
CA ALA A 58 11.69 2.01 23.10
C ALA A 58 12.04 1.11 21.89
N ASP A 59 13.34 0.83 21.72
CA ASP A 59 13.90 -0.01 20.65
C ASP A 59 14.12 -1.48 21.03
N THR A 60 13.74 -1.88 22.24
CA THR A 60 13.91 -3.23 22.80
C THR A 60 12.64 -3.66 23.56
N PRO A 61 12.37 -4.97 23.69
CA PRO A 61 11.20 -5.44 24.44
C PRO A 61 11.17 -4.92 25.89
N GLU A 62 12.31 -4.86 26.56
CA GLU A 62 12.46 -4.36 27.93
C GLU A 62 12.04 -2.89 28.03
N LYS A 63 12.59 -2.03 27.13
CA LYS A 63 12.22 -0.61 27.10
C LYS A 63 10.76 -0.41 26.71
N MET A 64 10.22 -1.24 25.82
CA MET A 64 8.80 -1.18 25.42
C MET A 64 7.86 -1.53 26.59
N LEU A 65 8.22 -2.52 27.40
CA LEU A 65 7.48 -2.85 28.61
C LEU A 65 7.62 -1.76 29.69
N ALA A 66 8.83 -1.21 29.86
CA ALA A 66 9.08 -0.12 30.80
C ALA A 66 8.33 1.17 30.43
N LEU A 67 8.17 1.44 29.13
CA LEU A 67 7.34 2.54 28.63
C LEU A 67 5.87 2.37 29.05
N GLY A 68 5.37 1.14 29.03
CA GLY A 68 4.02 0.77 29.42
C GLY A 68 2.95 1.07 28.37
N GLU A 69 1.80 0.38 28.49
CA GLU A 69 0.71 0.45 27.51
C GLU A 69 0.15 1.87 27.34
N GLY A 70 -0.01 2.62 28.45
CA GLY A 70 -0.60 3.96 28.43
C GLY A 70 0.22 4.95 27.60
N ARG A 71 1.54 5.02 27.85
CA ARG A 71 2.42 5.90 27.07
C ARG A 71 2.57 5.43 25.63
N LEU A 72 2.63 4.12 25.40
CA LEU A 72 2.64 3.57 24.04
C LEU A 72 1.41 4.05 23.25
N LYS A 73 0.21 3.98 23.83
CA LYS A 73 -1.02 4.49 23.19
C LYS A 73 -0.89 5.94 22.76
N GLU A 74 -0.28 6.80 23.58
CA GLU A 74 -0.07 8.21 23.21
C GLU A 74 0.81 8.39 21.97
N HIS A 75 1.84 7.55 21.80
CA HIS A 75 2.68 7.57 20.59
C HIS A 75 1.94 7.06 19.35
N ILE A 76 1.08 6.05 19.50
CA ILE A 76 0.43 5.38 18.36
C ILE A 76 -1.04 5.76 18.15
N LYS A 77 -1.60 6.74 18.89
CA LYS A 77 -3.02 7.13 18.81
C LYS A 77 -3.49 7.60 17.44
N THR A 78 -2.56 8.04 16.59
CA THR A 78 -2.85 8.43 15.19
C THR A 78 -3.10 7.22 14.28
N ILE A 79 -2.78 6.01 14.74
CA ILE A 79 -2.96 4.77 14.00
C ILE A 79 -4.32 4.16 14.37
N GLY A 80 -5.06 3.67 13.36
CA GLY A 80 -6.30 2.93 13.60
C GLY A 80 -6.07 1.68 14.45
N LEU A 81 -7.04 1.36 15.32
CA LEU A 81 -7.01 0.21 16.24
C LEU A 81 -5.87 0.28 17.28
N PHE A 82 -5.39 1.48 17.62
CA PHE A 82 -4.25 1.68 18.52
C PHE A 82 -4.41 1.01 19.89
N ASN A 83 -5.63 0.89 20.43
CA ASN A 83 -5.86 0.22 21.71
C ASN A 83 -5.46 -1.26 21.67
N THR A 84 -5.99 -2.01 20.71
CA THR A 84 -5.66 -3.43 20.52
C THR A 84 -4.20 -3.60 20.12
N LYS A 85 -3.68 -2.71 19.26
CA LYS A 85 -2.27 -2.73 18.85
C LYS A 85 -1.32 -2.51 20.02
N ALA A 86 -1.58 -1.53 20.89
CA ALA A 86 -0.78 -1.30 22.08
C ALA A 86 -0.77 -2.52 23.00
N LYS A 87 -1.95 -3.10 23.26
CA LYS A 87 -2.07 -4.34 24.03
C LYS A 87 -1.24 -5.49 23.43
N ASN A 88 -1.33 -5.68 22.11
CA ASN A 88 -0.56 -6.71 21.41
C ASN A 88 0.95 -6.44 21.48
N VAL A 89 1.40 -5.20 21.30
CA VAL A 89 2.82 -4.83 21.37
C VAL A 89 3.40 -5.03 22.76
N ILE A 90 2.65 -4.71 23.82
CA ILE A 90 3.08 -4.99 25.19
C ILE A 90 3.12 -6.50 25.45
N ALA A 91 2.06 -7.23 25.05
CA ALA A 91 2.00 -8.67 25.25
C ALA A 91 3.10 -9.42 24.46
N LEU A 92 3.35 -9.06 23.20
CA LEU A 92 4.43 -9.67 22.41
C LEU A 92 5.80 -9.32 23.00
N SER A 93 6.01 -8.09 23.50
CA SER A 93 7.28 -7.71 24.14
C SER A 93 7.55 -8.56 25.38
N ARG A 94 6.51 -8.86 26.18
CA ARG A 94 6.60 -9.79 27.32
C ARG A 94 6.95 -11.21 26.89
N LEU A 95 6.23 -11.75 25.91
CA LEU A 95 6.51 -13.11 25.40
C LEU A 95 7.91 -13.25 24.81
N LEU A 96 8.44 -12.20 24.17
CA LEU A 96 9.82 -12.21 23.68
C LEU A 96 10.83 -12.37 24.82
N LEU A 97 10.61 -11.70 25.96
CA LEU A 97 11.47 -11.86 27.14
C LEU A 97 11.32 -13.26 27.75
N ASP A 98 10.08 -13.67 27.99
CA ASP A 98 9.78 -14.90 28.72
C ASP A 98 10.23 -16.16 27.96
N ASN A 99 9.99 -16.20 26.64
CA ASN A 99 10.16 -17.42 25.84
C ASN A 99 11.33 -17.38 24.85
N PHE A 100 11.84 -16.18 24.51
CA PHE A 100 12.84 -16.01 23.45
C PHE A 100 14.05 -15.17 23.88
N GLY A 101 14.23 -14.92 25.19
CA GLY A 101 15.39 -14.20 25.72
C GLY A 101 15.53 -12.77 25.20
N GLY A 102 14.40 -12.10 24.91
CA GLY A 102 14.35 -10.74 24.39
C GLY A 102 14.66 -10.59 22.90
N ARG A 103 14.85 -11.70 22.18
CA ARG A 103 15.20 -11.68 20.75
C ARG A 103 14.02 -12.09 19.89
N VAL A 104 13.88 -11.45 18.73
CA VAL A 104 12.91 -11.85 17.72
C VAL A 104 13.35 -13.20 17.12
N PRO A 105 12.53 -14.26 17.17
CA PRO A 105 12.90 -15.55 16.61
C PRO A 105 12.95 -15.49 15.07
N ALA A 106 13.93 -16.17 14.48
CA ALA A 106 14.06 -16.33 13.03
C ALA A 106 13.29 -17.56 12.50
N ASP A 107 12.16 -17.88 13.15
CA ASP A 107 11.30 -19.01 12.82
C ASP A 107 9.85 -18.54 12.63
N ARG A 108 9.19 -19.05 11.60
CA ARG A 108 7.84 -18.60 11.22
C ARG A 108 6.80 -19.00 12.24
N ASP A 109 6.87 -20.23 12.75
CA ASP A 109 5.84 -20.78 13.62
C ASP A 109 5.97 -20.15 15.01
N ALA A 110 7.20 -19.94 15.48
CA ALA A 110 7.51 -19.14 16.67
C ALA A 110 6.98 -17.70 16.54
N LEU A 111 7.22 -17.02 15.41
CA LEU A 111 6.69 -15.67 15.18
C LEU A 111 5.16 -15.63 15.23
N GLN A 112 4.47 -16.64 14.70
CA GLN A 112 3.00 -16.71 14.71
C GLN A 112 2.40 -16.93 16.11
N THR A 113 3.19 -17.36 17.09
CA THR A 113 2.74 -17.40 18.49
C THR A 113 2.58 -16.00 19.09
N LEU A 114 3.19 -14.98 18.49
CA LEU A 114 3.18 -13.62 19.01
C LEU A 114 1.84 -12.90 18.68
N PRO A 115 1.24 -12.19 19.66
CA PRO A 115 0.01 -11.43 19.46
C PRO A 115 0.11 -10.41 18.32
N GLY A 116 -0.84 -10.46 17.39
CA GLY A 116 -0.87 -9.57 16.22
C GLY A 116 0.04 -9.98 15.06
N VAL A 117 0.72 -11.12 15.16
CA VAL A 117 1.56 -11.68 14.10
C VAL A 117 0.85 -12.85 13.43
N GLY A 118 0.30 -12.61 12.24
CA GLY A 118 -0.19 -13.68 11.37
C GLY A 118 0.90 -14.20 10.43
N ARG A 119 0.58 -15.23 9.64
CA ARG A 119 1.49 -15.82 8.63
C ARG A 119 2.16 -14.77 7.74
N LYS A 120 1.39 -13.83 7.20
CA LYS A 120 1.91 -12.74 6.37
C LYS A 120 2.94 -11.88 7.13
N THR A 121 2.60 -11.46 8.35
CA THR A 121 3.48 -10.62 9.17
C THR A 121 4.79 -11.34 9.48
N ALA A 122 4.71 -12.63 9.84
CA ALA A 122 5.90 -13.46 10.06
C ALA A 122 6.78 -13.53 8.81
N ASN A 123 6.21 -13.81 7.64
CA ASN A 123 6.96 -13.88 6.38
C ASN A 123 7.65 -12.55 6.03
N VAL A 124 7.03 -11.39 6.29
CA VAL A 124 7.65 -10.08 6.09
C VAL A 124 8.87 -9.90 7.01
N VAL A 125 8.73 -10.24 8.29
CA VAL A 125 9.82 -10.12 9.27
C VAL A 125 10.99 -11.04 8.89
N LEU A 126 10.70 -12.29 8.51
CA LEU A 126 11.71 -13.25 8.06
C LEU A 126 12.45 -12.78 6.81
N ASN A 127 11.75 -12.19 5.84
CA ASN A 127 12.38 -11.67 4.63
C ASN A 127 13.25 -10.45 4.92
N VAL A 128 12.72 -9.46 5.63
CA VAL A 128 13.36 -8.15 5.81
C VAL A 128 14.47 -8.19 6.85
N ALA A 129 14.22 -8.76 8.04
CA ALA A 129 15.20 -8.78 9.12
C ALA A 129 16.21 -9.92 9.00
N PHE A 130 15.78 -11.08 8.52
CA PHE A 130 16.62 -12.29 8.50
C PHE A 130 17.06 -12.73 7.10
N GLY A 131 16.62 -12.00 6.05
CA GLY A 131 17.02 -12.28 4.68
C GLY A 131 16.48 -13.59 4.11
N GLN A 132 15.49 -14.21 4.76
CA GLN A 132 14.93 -15.48 4.28
C GLN A 132 14.15 -15.26 2.97
N PRO A 133 14.18 -16.21 2.03
CA PRO A 133 13.55 -16.09 0.71
C PRO A 133 12.02 -16.25 0.74
N THR A 134 11.34 -15.70 1.76
CA THR A 134 9.88 -15.75 1.92
C THR A 134 9.19 -14.65 1.10
N ILE A 135 8.04 -14.98 0.49
CA ILE A 135 7.27 -14.04 -0.32
C ILE A 135 5.90 -13.81 0.31
N ALA A 136 5.81 -12.82 1.21
CA ALA A 136 4.53 -12.50 1.86
C ALA A 136 3.54 -11.89 0.87
N VAL A 137 2.42 -12.56 0.60
CA VAL A 137 1.43 -12.08 -0.37
C VAL A 137 0.46 -11.10 0.29
N ASP A 138 0.43 -9.87 -0.21
CA ASP A 138 -0.56 -8.85 0.13
C ASP A 138 -1.52 -8.54 -1.02
N THR A 139 -2.37 -7.53 -0.88
CA THR A 139 -3.31 -7.15 -1.94
C THR A 139 -2.62 -6.61 -3.19
N HIS A 140 -1.40 -6.07 -3.09
CA HIS A 140 -0.61 -5.61 -4.23
C HIS A 140 -0.02 -6.81 -4.97
N ILE A 141 0.68 -7.70 -4.26
CA ILE A 141 1.31 -8.90 -4.81
C ILE A 141 0.26 -9.84 -5.37
N PHE A 142 -0.83 -10.09 -4.65
CA PHE A 142 -1.94 -10.92 -5.12
C PHE A 142 -2.49 -10.43 -6.46
N ARG A 143 -2.69 -9.12 -6.59
CA ARG A 143 -3.15 -8.50 -7.84
C ARG A 143 -2.10 -8.58 -8.94
N VAL A 144 -0.83 -8.30 -8.63
CA VAL A 144 0.26 -8.37 -9.61
C VAL A 144 0.38 -9.79 -10.15
N ALA A 145 0.49 -10.78 -9.27
CA ALA A 145 0.67 -12.18 -9.64
C ALA A 145 -0.46 -12.70 -10.53
N ASN A 146 -1.71 -12.36 -10.21
CA ASN A 146 -2.87 -12.74 -11.02
C ASN A 146 -2.94 -11.98 -12.35
N ARG A 147 -2.70 -10.65 -12.37
CA ARG A 147 -2.75 -9.86 -13.61
C ARG A 147 -1.64 -10.22 -14.58
N THR A 148 -0.41 -10.38 -14.10
CA THR A 148 0.74 -10.68 -14.96
C THR A 148 0.74 -12.12 -15.45
N GLY A 149 0.05 -13.02 -14.75
CA GLY A 149 0.12 -14.46 -14.99
C GLY A 149 1.42 -15.09 -14.47
N LEU A 150 2.07 -14.43 -13.50
CA LEU A 150 3.28 -14.90 -12.84
C LEU A 150 2.98 -16.12 -11.96
N ALA A 151 2.00 -15.99 -11.07
CA ALA A 151 1.52 -17.06 -10.19
C ALA A 151 0.03 -16.83 -9.89
N PRO A 152 -0.87 -17.10 -10.84
CA PRO A 152 -2.30 -16.90 -10.65
C PRO A 152 -2.84 -17.89 -9.61
N GLY A 153 -3.77 -17.41 -8.78
CA GLY A 153 -4.36 -18.21 -7.71
C GLY A 153 -5.56 -17.51 -7.07
N PRO A 154 -6.57 -18.27 -6.61
CA PRO A 154 -7.80 -17.70 -6.04
C PRO A 154 -7.61 -17.15 -4.62
N THR A 155 -6.59 -17.62 -3.90
CA THR A 155 -6.31 -17.24 -2.50
C THR A 155 -4.87 -16.73 -2.36
N PRO A 156 -4.58 -15.88 -1.36
CA PRO A 156 -3.22 -15.43 -1.06
C PRO A 156 -2.24 -16.58 -0.87
N ASP A 157 -2.66 -17.63 -0.14
CA ASP A 157 -1.85 -18.83 0.10
C ASP A 157 -1.51 -19.59 -1.19
N ALA A 158 -2.47 -19.72 -2.13
CA ALA A 158 -2.22 -20.35 -3.42
C ALA A 158 -1.23 -19.53 -4.26
N VAL A 159 -1.34 -18.20 -4.21
CA VAL A 159 -0.40 -17.29 -4.88
C VAL A 159 0.99 -17.36 -4.23
N GLU A 160 1.07 -17.45 -2.91
CA GLU A 160 2.34 -17.58 -2.16
C GLU A 160 3.09 -18.83 -2.61
N GLN A 161 2.44 -20.00 -2.53
CA GLN A 161 3.01 -21.27 -2.97
C GLN A 161 3.39 -21.25 -4.46
N GLY A 162 2.56 -20.61 -5.28
CA GLY A 162 2.84 -20.40 -6.70
C GLY A 162 4.11 -19.58 -6.91
N LEU A 163 4.25 -18.45 -6.22
CA LEU A 163 5.41 -17.57 -6.30
C LEU A 163 6.68 -18.28 -5.80
N GLU A 164 6.61 -19.00 -4.68
CA GLU A 164 7.75 -19.76 -4.14
C GLU A 164 8.26 -20.82 -5.12
N ARG A 165 7.34 -21.46 -5.85
CA ARG A 165 7.66 -22.48 -6.87
C ARG A 165 8.25 -21.89 -8.15
N VAL A 166 7.70 -20.79 -8.65
CA VAL A 166 8.06 -20.26 -9.98
C VAL A 166 9.19 -19.24 -9.95
N THR A 167 9.44 -18.59 -8.81
CA THR A 167 10.50 -17.59 -8.67
C THR A 167 11.86 -18.28 -8.61
N PRO A 168 12.80 -18.00 -9.52
CA PRO A 168 14.16 -18.54 -9.42
C PRO A 168 14.86 -18.12 -8.13
N ASP A 169 15.65 -19.01 -7.53
CA ASP A 169 16.27 -18.79 -6.20
C ASP A 169 17.08 -17.49 -6.12
N ARG A 170 17.80 -17.13 -7.19
CA ARG A 170 18.57 -15.87 -7.29
C ARG A 170 17.72 -14.61 -7.07
N TRP A 171 16.42 -14.67 -7.37
CA TRP A 171 15.50 -13.53 -7.24
C TRP A 171 14.71 -13.55 -5.93
N LYS A 172 14.55 -14.71 -5.28
CA LYS A 172 13.63 -14.89 -4.15
C LYS A 172 13.85 -13.89 -3.01
N ARG A 173 15.10 -13.56 -2.70
CA ARG A 173 15.45 -12.60 -1.64
C ARG A 173 14.74 -11.25 -1.80
N HIS A 174 14.73 -10.71 -3.01
CA HIS A 174 14.17 -9.39 -3.32
C HIS A 174 12.80 -9.44 -4.01
N ALA A 175 12.37 -10.62 -4.45
CA ALA A 175 11.10 -10.83 -5.15
C ALA A 175 9.91 -10.20 -4.43
N HIS A 176 9.81 -10.37 -3.10
CA HIS A 176 8.74 -9.76 -2.30
C HIS A 176 8.68 -8.23 -2.49
N HIS A 177 9.82 -7.55 -2.30
CA HIS A 177 9.89 -6.10 -2.37
C HIS A 177 9.68 -5.56 -3.79
N TRP A 178 10.20 -6.23 -4.81
CA TRP A 178 9.92 -5.85 -6.20
C TRP A 178 8.44 -5.93 -6.53
N LEU A 179 7.77 -7.02 -6.13
CA LEU A 179 6.36 -7.23 -6.43
C LEU A 179 5.44 -6.24 -5.69
N ILE A 180 5.70 -5.96 -4.39
CA ILE A 180 4.91 -5.00 -3.62
C ILE A 180 5.08 -3.57 -4.15
N LEU A 181 6.31 -3.13 -4.43
CA LEU A 181 6.59 -1.79 -4.94
C LEU A 181 6.02 -1.62 -6.35
N HIS A 182 6.16 -2.63 -7.21
CA HIS A 182 5.56 -2.64 -8.54
C HIS A 182 4.03 -2.56 -8.46
N GLY A 183 3.41 -3.34 -7.58
CA GLY A 183 1.96 -3.31 -7.37
C GLY A 183 1.46 -2.00 -6.75
N ARG A 184 2.26 -1.33 -5.92
CA ARG A 184 1.93 -0.06 -5.28
C ARG A 184 2.02 1.11 -6.25
N TYR A 185 3.11 1.21 -7.00
CA TYR A 185 3.43 2.40 -7.79
C TYR A 185 3.10 2.29 -9.28
N VAL A 186 3.09 1.09 -9.86
CA VAL A 186 2.87 0.87 -11.29
C VAL A 186 1.55 0.14 -11.53
N CYS A 187 1.41 -1.09 -11.05
CA CYS A 187 0.22 -1.93 -11.25
C CYS A 187 -0.89 -1.62 -10.22
N LYS A 188 -1.33 -0.36 -10.20
CA LYS A 188 -2.38 0.16 -9.30
C LYS A 188 -3.72 -0.55 -9.52
N ALA A 189 -4.55 -0.61 -8.47
CA ALA A 189 -5.82 -1.33 -8.50
C ALA A 189 -6.80 -0.78 -9.55
N ARG A 190 -7.01 0.55 -9.57
CA ARG A 190 -7.99 1.20 -10.46
C ARG A 190 -7.44 1.45 -11.87
N LYS A 191 -6.40 2.27 -11.98
CA LYS A 191 -5.77 2.63 -13.26
C LYS A 191 -4.27 2.27 -13.21
N PRO A 192 -3.89 1.07 -13.68
CA PRO A 192 -2.48 0.68 -13.74
C PRO A 192 -1.74 1.51 -14.79
N ASP A 193 -0.48 1.86 -14.50
CA ASP A 193 0.36 2.63 -15.41
C ASP A 193 1.08 1.70 -16.41
N CYS A 194 0.30 1.09 -17.31
CA CYS A 194 0.83 0.10 -18.25
C CYS A 194 1.79 0.71 -19.29
N ALA A 195 1.66 2.00 -19.58
CA ALA A 195 2.53 2.68 -20.54
C ALA A 195 3.95 2.87 -20.00
N ALA A 196 4.10 3.12 -18.70
CA ALA A 196 5.40 3.24 -18.03
C ALA A 196 5.89 1.91 -17.41
N CYS A 197 5.19 0.80 -17.62
CA CYS A 197 5.48 -0.46 -16.97
C CYS A 197 6.61 -1.22 -17.69
N ALA A 198 7.73 -1.45 -16.99
CA ALA A 198 8.91 -2.15 -17.51
C ALA A 198 8.67 -3.61 -17.97
N VAL A 199 7.54 -4.21 -17.56
CA VAL A 199 7.18 -5.62 -17.82
C VAL A 199 5.86 -5.72 -18.60
N ALA A 200 5.43 -4.65 -19.26
CA ALA A 200 4.12 -4.58 -19.93
C ALA A 200 3.96 -5.58 -21.07
N ASP A 201 5.02 -5.83 -21.84
CA ASP A 201 5.10 -6.81 -22.94
C ASP A 201 5.05 -8.25 -22.43
N LEU A 202 5.65 -8.53 -21.26
CA LEU A 202 5.63 -9.86 -20.64
C LEU A 202 4.28 -10.15 -19.94
N CYS A 203 3.56 -9.11 -19.53
CA CYS A 203 2.35 -9.20 -18.73
C CYS A 203 1.14 -9.75 -19.52
N GLY A 204 0.51 -10.81 -18.99
CA GLY A 204 -0.69 -11.43 -19.56
C GLY A 204 -2.01 -10.67 -19.33
N PHE A 205 -1.98 -9.48 -18.71
CA PHE A 205 -3.20 -8.72 -18.40
C PHE A 205 -3.84 -8.16 -19.67
N SER A 206 -5.12 -8.45 -19.93
CA SER A 206 -5.84 -7.94 -21.10
C SER A 206 -6.24 -6.46 -20.96
N GLY A 207 -6.57 -6.00 -19.75
CA GLY A 207 -7.04 -4.63 -19.47
C GLY A 207 -5.94 -3.56 -19.41
N LYS A 208 -4.91 -3.62 -20.26
CA LYS A 208 -3.78 -2.68 -20.23
C LYS A 208 -4.27 -1.25 -20.52
N THR A 209 -3.81 -0.29 -19.73
CA THR A 209 -4.06 1.13 -19.99
C THR A 209 -3.21 1.58 -21.18
N THR A 210 -3.83 1.82 -22.32
CA THR A 210 -3.17 2.36 -23.51
C THR A 210 -3.30 3.89 -23.54
N LEU A 211 -2.30 4.57 -24.12
CA LEU A 211 -2.32 6.04 -24.29
C LEU A 211 -3.52 6.53 -25.13
N SER A 212 -4.11 5.65 -25.95
CA SER A 212 -5.27 5.95 -26.80
C SER A 212 -6.55 6.27 -25.99
N ALA A 213 -6.72 5.66 -24.81
CA ALA A 213 -7.91 5.84 -23.98
C ALA A 213 -8.09 7.27 -23.43
N CYS A 214 -7.05 8.12 -23.50
CA CYS A 214 -7.13 9.50 -23.02
C CYS A 214 -7.80 10.47 -24.00
N ARG A 215 -7.96 10.09 -25.29
CA ARG A 215 -8.58 10.96 -26.32
C ARG A 215 -10.09 10.82 -26.44
N ALA A 216 -10.69 9.74 -25.95
CA ALA A 216 -12.11 9.44 -26.15
C ALA A 216 -13.08 10.25 -25.27
N GLY A 217 -12.59 11.01 -24.28
CA GLY A 217 -13.42 11.73 -23.31
C GLY A 217 -13.73 13.20 -23.62
N PHE A 218 -13.27 13.74 -24.76
CA PHE A 218 -13.42 15.17 -25.08
C PHE A 218 -14.00 15.38 -26.48
N SER A 219 -15.12 14.73 -26.79
CA SER A 219 -15.97 15.18 -27.91
C SER A 219 -16.82 16.36 -27.43
N ARG A 220 -16.26 17.58 -27.49
CA ARG A 220 -17.10 18.79 -27.49
C ARG A 220 -17.78 18.81 -28.86
N THR A 221 -19.02 18.36 -28.92
CA THR A 221 -19.93 18.70 -29.99
C THR A 221 -20.12 20.22 -29.96
N VAL A 222 -19.35 20.92 -30.79
CA VAL A 222 -19.59 22.32 -31.08
C VAL A 222 -20.88 22.36 -31.90
N ARG A 223 -22.01 22.68 -31.26
CA ARG A 223 -23.23 23.06 -31.99
C ARG A 223 -22.94 24.39 -32.69
N PRO A 224 -23.14 24.49 -34.02
CA PRO A 224 -23.05 25.76 -34.69
C PRO A 224 -24.24 26.62 -34.25
N SER A 225 -23.96 27.77 -33.63
CA SER A 225 -24.97 28.79 -33.35
C SER A 225 -25.19 29.59 -34.62
N SER A 226 -26.35 29.42 -35.23
CA SER A 226 -26.89 30.27 -36.28
C SER A 226 -27.44 31.56 -35.66
N ALA A 227 -26.83 32.71 -35.96
CA ALA A 227 -27.43 34.03 -35.80
C ALA A 227 -27.01 34.92 -36.98
N PRO A 228 -27.92 35.78 -37.50
CA PRO A 228 -27.76 36.38 -38.82
C PRO A 228 -26.93 37.66 -38.81
N ALA A 229 -26.38 37.95 -39.99
CA ALA A 229 -25.58 39.12 -40.32
C ALA A 229 -26.37 40.44 -40.18
N ARG A 230 -25.72 41.45 -39.60
CA ARG A 230 -25.93 42.87 -39.94
C ARG A 230 -24.56 43.52 -40.05
N GLY A 231 -24.29 44.08 -41.22
CA GLY A 231 -23.01 44.67 -41.59
C GLY A 231 -22.86 46.13 -41.22
N GLY A 232 -21.67 46.66 -41.50
CA GLY A 232 -21.39 48.08 -41.67
C GLY A 232 -20.08 48.55 -41.06
N GLY A 233 -19.04 48.71 -41.90
CA GLY A 233 -18.15 49.88 -41.79
C GLY A 233 -16.72 49.71 -41.27
N ALA A 234 -15.80 49.52 -42.22
CA ALA A 234 -14.51 50.22 -42.39
C ALA A 234 -13.36 50.10 -41.34
N GLY A 235 -12.18 49.70 -41.84
CA GLY A 235 -10.90 50.35 -41.48
C GLY A 235 -9.76 49.46 -40.97
N VAL A 236 -8.81 49.14 -41.87
CA VAL A 236 -7.31 49.11 -41.74
C VAL A 236 -6.71 48.79 -40.34
N GLY A 237 -5.75 47.89 -40.11
CA GLY A 237 -4.86 47.07 -40.92
C GLY A 237 -3.72 46.52 -40.01
N ILE A 238 -3.01 45.50 -40.50
CA ILE A 238 -1.68 45.00 -40.09
C ILE A 238 -1.58 44.22 -38.77
N THR A 239 -1.38 42.90 -38.90
CA THR A 239 -0.73 42.02 -37.90
C THR A 239 0.71 41.73 -38.31
N PRO A 240 1.56 41.29 -37.36
CA PRO A 240 2.08 39.93 -37.57
C PRO A 240 2.05 39.03 -36.33
N ALA A 241 2.06 37.74 -36.66
CA ALA A 241 2.38 36.53 -35.88
C ALA A 241 3.31 36.76 -34.67
N GLY A 242 3.17 36.06 -33.54
CA GLY A 242 2.71 34.68 -33.35
C GLY A 242 3.84 33.88 -32.71
N GLY A 243 3.73 33.58 -31.42
CA GLY A 243 4.62 32.67 -30.69
C GLY A 243 3.93 32.19 -29.40
N PRO A 244 3.72 30.88 -29.19
CA PRO A 244 2.98 30.42 -28.02
C PRO A 244 3.90 30.28 -26.80
N ALA A 245 3.63 31.10 -25.79
CA ALA A 245 4.18 30.95 -24.46
C ALA A 245 3.53 29.76 -23.75
N ARG A 246 4.39 28.93 -23.14
CA ARG A 246 4.04 27.82 -22.26
C ARG A 246 3.26 28.32 -21.05
N GLU A 247 2.05 27.83 -20.83
CA GLU A 247 1.28 28.17 -19.63
C GLU A 247 1.08 26.97 -18.69
N ARG A 248 1.48 27.21 -17.46
CA ARG A 248 1.51 26.30 -16.32
C ARG A 248 0.09 26.08 -15.80
N CYS A 249 -0.31 24.82 -15.60
CA CYS A 249 -1.49 24.50 -14.81
C CYS A 249 -1.26 24.84 -13.33
N ARG A 250 -1.68 26.04 -12.91
CA ARG A 250 -2.00 26.35 -11.50
C ARG A 250 -3.53 26.32 -11.34
N GLY A 251 -4.06 25.20 -10.84
CA GLY A 251 -5.45 25.12 -10.40
C GLY A 251 -5.62 25.78 -9.04
N ARG A 252 -6.10 27.03 -9.03
CA ARG A 252 -6.55 27.77 -7.85
C ARG A 252 -7.86 27.16 -7.32
N ARG A 253 -7.96 27.11 -6.00
CA ARG A 253 -9.20 26.95 -5.22
C ARG A 253 -10.11 28.16 -5.47
N THR A 254 -11.42 27.93 -5.62
CA THR A 254 -12.52 28.70 -5.00
C THR A 254 -13.88 28.19 -5.51
N GLY A 255 -14.71 27.67 -4.62
CA GLY A 255 -16.14 27.40 -4.81
C GLY A 255 -16.79 27.28 -3.42
N PRO A 256 -17.96 27.89 -3.18
CA PRO A 256 -18.44 28.20 -1.82
C PRO A 256 -19.04 26.98 -1.10
N ALA A 257 -18.92 26.99 0.22
CA ALA A 257 -19.50 26.01 1.13
C ALA A 257 -21.04 26.09 1.12
N GLY A 258 -21.70 24.95 0.83
CA GLY A 258 -23.14 24.79 1.03
C GLY A 258 -23.47 24.52 2.50
N PRO A 259 -24.70 24.86 2.97
CA PRO A 259 -25.08 24.78 4.38
C PRO A 259 -25.29 23.33 4.85
N ALA A 260 -24.98 23.11 6.13
CA ALA A 260 -25.10 21.83 6.82
C ALA A 260 -26.57 21.41 7.06
N PRO A 261 -26.90 20.11 7.02
CA PRO A 261 -28.23 19.61 7.37
C PRO A 261 -28.48 19.63 8.90
N PRO A 262 -29.74 19.86 9.35
CA PRO A 262 -30.06 19.95 10.77
C PRO A 262 -30.07 18.60 11.50
N SER A 263 -29.57 18.64 12.73
CA SER A 263 -29.57 17.57 13.74
C SER A 263 -30.98 17.20 14.21
N ARG A 264 -31.34 15.92 14.16
CA ARG A 264 -32.56 15.37 14.79
C ARG A 264 -32.32 15.04 16.27
N PRO A 265 -33.29 15.33 17.17
CA PRO A 265 -33.20 15.03 18.59
C PRO A 265 -33.50 13.54 18.88
N GLY A 266 -32.95 13.06 20.00
CA GLY A 266 -32.80 11.64 20.31
C GLY A 266 -34.08 10.89 20.70
N GLN A 267 -33.99 9.57 20.57
CA GLN A 267 -34.88 8.60 21.22
C GLN A 267 -34.06 7.39 21.68
N GLY A 268 -34.26 7.04 22.95
CA GLY A 268 -34.51 5.66 23.38
C GLY A 268 -33.34 4.68 23.38
N ARG A 269 -32.77 4.47 24.57
CA ARG A 269 -32.04 3.25 24.92
C ARG A 269 -33.03 2.08 24.99
N GLU A 270 -32.81 1.01 24.23
CA GLU A 270 -33.42 -0.30 24.49
C GLU A 270 -32.29 -1.35 24.54
N ARG A 271 -32.22 -2.08 25.66
CA ARG A 271 -31.16 -3.03 25.99
C ARG A 271 -31.44 -4.36 25.27
N TYR A 272 -30.48 -4.86 24.50
CA TYR A 272 -30.51 -6.23 24.01
C TYR A 272 -29.98 -7.20 25.09
N ARG A 273 -30.86 -8.02 25.66
CA ARG A 273 -30.50 -9.20 26.48
C ARG A 273 -30.37 -10.42 25.54
N PRO A 274 -29.27 -11.20 25.60
CA PRO A 274 -29.23 -12.49 24.92
C PRO A 274 -30.13 -13.51 25.64
N ARG A 275 -30.91 -14.25 24.84
CA ARG A 275 -31.79 -15.34 25.27
C ARG A 275 -30.99 -16.56 25.71
N SER A 276 -31.39 -17.12 26.85
CA SER A 276 -31.04 -18.44 27.35
C SER A 276 -31.51 -19.54 26.39
N ALA A 277 -30.70 -20.59 26.21
CA ALA A 277 -31.09 -21.82 25.52
C ALA A 277 -31.94 -22.73 26.44
N PRO A 278 -32.96 -23.45 25.93
CA PRO A 278 -33.73 -24.44 26.68
C PRO A 278 -33.21 -25.89 26.44
N PRO A 279 -33.72 -26.89 27.18
CA PRO A 279 -32.95 -27.90 27.94
C PRO A 279 -32.24 -28.99 27.14
#